data_AF-A0A4Y8L9K8-F1
#
_entry.id   AF-A0A4Y8L9K8-F1
#
_cell.length_a   1.000
_cell.length_b   1.000
_cell.length_c   1.000
_cell.angle_alpha   90.00
_cell.angle_beta   90.00
_cell.angle_gamma   90.00
#
_symmetry.space_group_name_H-M   'P 1'
#
loop_
_entity.id
_entity.type
_entity.pdbx_description
1 polymer ?
#
loop_
_entity_poly.entity_id
_entity_poly.type
_entity_poly.pdbx_seq_one_letter_code
_entity_poly.pdbx_strand_id
1 'polypeptide(L)'
;MKHSITFILLLMAIMKLSAQIGINTDTPHASAVLEIDTYNNDKGLLIPRITNAQKLAISSPAPSLIVYDTDLKCISQYKDTRSNPGTYAWTCLTLYNRHFFYMPSVNIPTSDGSGNLLTGVQTLDLYSIYNTGFSAPKIKSAGANNSIPFFAVNQLNYYVTYTDPCITVAAISNTGVLSYTVNNLPNYDAFMNIVFTVR
;
A
#
# COMPACT_ATOMS: atom_id res chain seq x y z
N MET A 1 6.05 2.20 -69.52
CA MET A 1 6.23 3.34 -68.59
C MET A 1 4.95 3.65 -67.80
N LYS A 2 3.78 3.89 -68.43
CA LYS A 2 2.52 4.19 -67.70
C LYS A 2 2.05 3.07 -66.74
N HIS A 3 2.07 1.80 -67.18
CA HIS A 3 1.68 0.66 -66.34
C HIS A 3 2.60 0.42 -65.13
N SER A 4 3.90 0.72 -65.26
CA SER A 4 4.86 0.62 -64.16
C SER A 4 4.60 1.67 -63.07
N ILE A 5 4.16 2.87 -63.45
CA ILE A 5 3.82 3.96 -62.49
C ILE A 5 2.55 3.60 -61.71
N THR A 6 1.53 3.05 -62.38
CA THR A 6 0.28 2.62 -61.72
C THR A 6 0.52 1.49 -60.72
N PHE A 7 1.44 0.55 -61.04
CA PHE A 7 1.81 -0.54 -60.14
C PHE A 7 2.53 -0.04 -58.88
N ILE A 8 3.43 0.94 -59.02
CA ILE A 8 4.15 1.54 -57.87
C ILE A 8 3.18 2.31 -56.95
N LEU A 9 2.22 3.04 -57.52
CA LEU A 9 1.17 3.73 -56.75
C LEU A 9 0.26 2.76 -55.99
N LEU A 10 -0.10 1.62 -56.60
CA LEU A 10 -0.89 0.58 -55.95
C LEU A 10 -0.09 -0.10 -54.81
N LEU A 11 1.23 -0.26 -54.98
CA LEU A 11 2.13 -0.83 -53.97
C LEU A 11 2.35 0.12 -52.77
N MET A 12 2.30 1.44 -52.98
CA MET A 12 2.33 2.42 -51.89
C MET A 12 1.00 2.48 -51.11
N ALA A 13 -0.13 2.18 -51.75
CA ALA A 13 -1.45 2.24 -51.11
C ALA A 13 -1.71 1.12 -50.08
N ILE A 14 -0.90 0.06 -50.07
CA ILE A 14 -1.02 -1.08 -49.14
C ILE A 14 -0.13 -0.96 -47.88
N MET A 15 0.73 0.07 -47.79
CA MET A 15 1.57 0.29 -46.61
C MET A 15 0.77 1.00 -45.51
N LYS A 16 0.51 0.30 -44.40
CA LYS A 16 -0.07 0.91 -43.20
C LYS A 16 1.02 1.69 -42.45
N LEU A 17 0.88 3.01 -42.37
CA LEU A 17 1.71 3.86 -41.52
C LEU A 17 1.10 3.90 -40.11
N SER A 18 1.83 3.45 -39.10
CA SER A 18 1.46 3.58 -37.69
C SER A 18 2.04 4.90 -37.15
N ALA A 19 1.21 5.76 -36.56
CA ALA A 19 1.63 7.05 -36.00
C ALA A 19 1.97 6.96 -34.49
N GLN A 20 2.67 5.90 -34.09
CA GLN A 20 3.08 5.69 -32.69
C GLN A 20 4.44 6.33 -32.45
N ILE A 21 4.61 6.95 -31.28
CA ILE A 21 5.89 7.52 -30.85
C ILE A 21 6.60 6.46 -30.00
N GLY A 22 7.61 5.83 -30.55
CA GLY A 22 8.58 5.05 -29.79
C GLY A 22 9.76 5.93 -29.40
N ILE A 23 10.12 5.94 -28.12
CA ILE A 23 11.41 6.46 -27.67
C ILE A 23 12.21 5.25 -27.20
N ASN A 24 13.35 4.99 -27.87
CA ASN A 24 14.20 3.83 -27.62
C ASN A 24 13.53 2.46 -27.84
N THR A 25 12.48 2.40 -28.67
CA THR A 25 11.85 1.16 -29.10
C THR A 25 11.36 1.31 -30.53
N ASP A 26 11.72 0.36 -31.40
CA ASP A 26 11.30 0.33 -32.81
C ASP A 26 9.96 -0.41 -32.98
N THR A 27 9.48 -1.04 -31.92
CA THR A 27 8.20 -1.77 -31.90
C THR A 27 7.35 -1.32 -30.71
N PRO A 28 6.86 -0.05 -30.69
CA PRO A 28 5.92 0.39 -29.68
C PRO A 28 4.72 -0.56 -29.60
N HIS A 29 4.22 -0.82 -28.40
CA HIS A 29 3.05 -1.63 -28.18
C HIS A 29 1.87 -1.07 -28.96
N ALA A 30 1.09 -1.93 -29.61
CA ALA A 30 0.01 -1.54 -30.52
C ALA A 30 -1.09 -0.68 -29.87
N SER A 31 -1.22 -0.73 -28.53
CA SER A 31 -2.16 0.10 -27.77
C SER A 31 -1.58 1.44 -27.29
N ALA A 32 -0.31 1.72 -27.53
CA ALA A 32 0.36 2.93 -27.06
C ALA A 32 0.41 3.99 -28.17
N VAL A 33 0.11 5.25 -27.81
CA VAL A 33 0.44 6.40 -28.65
C VAL A 33 1.89 6.84 -28.41
N LEU A 34 2.39 6.68 -27.18
CA LEU A 34 3.78 6.92 -26.78
C LEU A 34 4.26 5.75 -25.92
N GLU A 35 5.40 5.17 -26.28
CA GLU A 35 6.12 4.19 -25.47
C GLU A 35 7.57 4.64 -25.28
N ILE A 36 8.08 4.50 -24.06
CA ILE A 36 9.46 4.84 -23.70
C ILE A 36 10.09 3.59 -23.10
N ASP A 37 11.09 3.05 -23.78
CA ASP A 37 11.89 1.94 -23.29
C ASP A 37 13.27 2.42 -22.80
N THR A 38 13.87 1.66 -21.91
CA THR A 38 15.19 1.94 -21.32
C THR A 38 16.13 0.82 -21.73
N TYR A 39 16.81 0.95 -22.87
CA TYR A 39 17.71 -0.07 -23.44
C TYR A 39 18.65 -0.75 -22.41
N ASN A 40 19.13 -0.01 -21.41
CA ASN A 40 20.06 -0.49 -20.38
C ASN A 40 19.44 -0.57 -18.97
N ASN A 41 18.12 -0.39 -18.83
CA ASN A 41 17.39 -0.36 -17.55
C ASN A 41 17.93 0.64 -16.50
N ASP A 42 18.57 1.73 -16.95
CA ASP A 42 19.26 2.72 -16.11
C ASP A 42 18.58 4.11 -16.09
N LYS A 43 17.44 4.25 -16.79
CA LYS A 43 16.72 5.52 -16.98
C LYS A 43 15.25 5.36 -16.61
N GLY A 44 14.51 6.47 -16.64
CA GLY A 44 13.07 6.48 -16.41
C GLY A 44 12.43 7.76 -16.93
N LEU A 45 11.12 7.89 -16.72
CA LEU A 45 10.36 9.08 -17.08
C LEU A 45 10.29 10.07 -15.92
N LEU A 46 10.89 11.25 -16.09
CA LEU A 46 10.62 12.39 -15.22
C LEU A 46 9.36 13.11 -15.70
N ILE A 47 8.26 12.92 -14.99
CA ILE A 47 7.05 13.73 -15.14
C ILE A 47 7.25 15.14 -14.55
N PRO A 48 6.44 16.15 -14.92
CA PRO A 48 6.56 17.50 -14.39
C PRO A 48 6.52 17.51 -12.85
N ARG A 49 7.51 18.16 -12.23
CA ARG A 49 7.64 18.29 -10.77
C ARG A 49 7.27 19.71 -10.36
N ILE A 50 6.20 19.86 -9.59
CA ILE A 50 5.65 21.16 -9.20
C ILE A 50 5.19 21.15 -7.74
N THR A 51 5.12 22.32 -7.11
CA THR A 51 4.56 22.45 -5.75
C THR A 51 3.05 22.21 -5.76
N ASN A 52 2.47 21.93 -4.60
CA ASN A 52 1.02 21.76 -4.49
C ASN A 52 0.29 23.05 -4.90
N ALA A 53 0.85 24.22 -4.56
CA ALA A 53 0.30 25.52 -4.96
C ALA A 53 0.29 25.69 -6.49
N GLN A 54 1.39 25.35 -7.18
CA GLN A 54 1.49 25.42 -8.64
C GLN A 54 0.52 24.44 -9.32
N LYS A 55 0.39 23.22 -8.78
CA LYS A 55 -0.55 22.20 -9.26
C LYS A 55 -2.00 22.67 -9.16
N LEU A 56 -2.39 23.25 -8.03
CA LEU A 56 -3.73 23.81 -7.81
C LEU A 56 -4.01 25.04 -8.68
N ALA A 57 -2.98 25.75 -9.13
CA ALA A 57 -3.10 26.90 -10.03
C ALA A 57 -3.30 26.51 -11.51
N ILE A 58 -3.22 25.23 -11.88
CA ILE A 58 -3.49 24.78 -13.26
C ILE A 58 -4.98 24.98 -13.55
N SER A 59 -5.29 25.89 -14.48
CA SER A 59 -6.66 26.15 -14.94
C SER A 59 -7.17 25.03 -15.84
N SER A 60 -8.36 24.52 -15.57
CA SER A 60 -9.03 23.47 -16.37
C SER A 60 -8.12 22.26 -16.69
N PRO A 61 -7.53 21.59 -15.68
CA PRO A 61 -6.65 20.46 -15.92
C PRO A 61 -7.39 19.34 -16.63
N ALA A 62 -6.73 18.71 -17.60
CA ALA A 62 -7.33 17.62 -18.36
C ALA A 62 -7.49 16.36 -17.48
N PRO A 63 -8.56 15.56 -17.66
CA PRO A 63 -8.67 14.23 -17.09
C PRO A 63 -7.40 13.40 -17.33
N SER A 64 -6.93 12.73 -16.29
CA SER A 64 -5.69 11.93 -16.28
C SER A 64 -4.37 12.71 -16.41
N LEU A 65 -4.36 14.04 -16.25
CA LEU A 65 -3.10 14.80 -16.15
C LEU A 65 -2.28 14.32 -14.94
N ILE A 66 -0.98 14.06 -15.13
CA ILE A 66 -0.08 13.52 -14.10
C ILE A 66 1.07 14.50 -13.84
N VAL A 67 1.35 14.75 -12.56
CA VAL A 67 2.50 15.53 -12.08
C VAL A 67 3.10 14.85 -10.85
N TYR A 68 4.35 15.14 -10.53
CA TYR A 68 4.91 14.82 -9.22
C TYR A 68 4.79 16.06 -8.31
N ASP A 69 4.02 15.94 -7.24
CA ASP A 69 3.85 17.00 -6.26
C ASP A 69 5.03 17.00 -5.28
N THR A 70 5.82 18.06 -5.31
CA THR A 70 7.02 18.17 -4.49
C THR A 70 6.76 18.48 -3.02
N ASP A 71 5.58 18.97 -2.66
CA ASP A 71 5.22 19.23 -1.26
C ASP A 71 4.65 17.96 -0.63
N LEU A 72 3.78 17.24 -1.35
CA LEU A 72 3.16 15.99 -0.90
C LEU A 72 3.99 14.74 -1.17
N LYS A 73 5.12 14.87 -1.89
CA LYS A 73 6.04 13.77 -2.25
C LYS A 73 5.36 12.60 -2.96
N CYS A 74 4.40 12.88 -3.83
CA CYS A 74 3.56 11.86 -4.47
C CYS A 74 3.44 12.09 -5.98
N ILE A 75 3.12 11.02 -6.71
CA ILE A 75 2.59 11.16 -8.08
C ILE A 75 1.12 11.59 -7.95
N SER A 76 0.76 12.78 -8.40
CA SER A 76 -0.60 13.30 -8.36
C SER A 76 -1.25 13.22 -9.74
N GLN A 77 -2.46 12.68 -9.80
CA GLN A 77 -3.27 12.57 -11.00
C GLN A 77 -4.56 13.38 -10.83
N TYR A 78 -4.94 14.15 -11.85
CA TYR A 78 -6.25 14.79 -11.92
C TYR A 78 -7.28 13.79 -12.44
N LYS A 79 -8.16 13.32 -11.56
CA LYS A 79 -9.13 12.26 -11.88
C LYS A 79 -10.40 12.41 -11.04
N ASP A 80 -11.47 11.77 -11.49
CA ASP A 80 -12.64 11.52 -10.66
C ASP A 80 -12.50 10.18 -9.91
N THR A 81 -13.50 9.83 -9.11
CA THR A 81 -13.54 8.55 -8.41
C THR A 81 -14.83 7.84 -8.72
N ARG A 82 -14.82 6.50 -8.71
CA ARG A 82 -16.04 5.71 -8.89
C ARG A 82 -17.12 6.04 -7.84
N SER A 83 -16.69 6.42 -6.64
CA SER A 83 -17.56 6.82 -5.54
C SER A 83 -18.16 8.22 -5.71
N ASN A 84 -17.61 9.06 -6.60
CA ASN A 84 -18.16 10.38 -6.94
C ASN A 84 -17.89 10.72 -8.42
N PRO A 85 -18.66 10.14 -9.36
CA PRO A 85 -18.45 10.31 -10.80
C PRO A 85 -18.62 11.76 -11.25
N GLY A 86 -17.79 12.21 -12.20
CA GLY A 86 -17.92 13.55 -12.80
C GLY A 86 -17.39 14.71 -11.96
N THR A 87 -16.89 14.46 -10.74
CA THR A 87 -16.18 15.45 -9.92
C THR A 87 -14.68 15.16 -9.97
N TYR A 88 -13.92 16.00 -10.65
CA TYR A 88 -12.48 15.82 -10.82
C TYR A 88 -11.68 16.57 -9.76
N ALA A 89 -10.69 15.90 -9.19
CA ALA A 89 -9.78 16.49 -8.22
C ALA A 89 -8.37 15.92 -8.38
N TRP A 90 -7.39 16.68 -7.91
CA TRP A 90 -6.02 16.19 -7.77
C TRP A 90 -5.97 15.15 -6.66
N THR A 91 -5.61 13.91 -7.02
CA THR A 91 -5.46 12.81 -6.08
C THR A 91 -4.03 12.28 -6.17
N CYS A 92 -3.35 12.10 -5.04
CA CYS A 92 -2.10 11.35 -5.03
C CYS A 92 -2.39 9.87 -5.32
N LEU A 93 -1.79 9.36 -6.39
CA LEU A 93 -1.75 7.94 -6.65
C LEU A 93 -0.96 7.28 -5.50
N THR A 94 -1.44 6.12 -5.06
CA THR A 94 -0.95 5.35 -3.89
C THR A 94 -1.23 5.93 -2.49
N LEU A 95 -2.09 6.96 -2.37
CA LEU A 95 -2.38 7.62 -1.08
C LEU A 95 -3.49 6.94 -0.24
N TYR A 96 -4.01 5.78 -0.66
CA TYR A 96 -4.82 4.90 0.19
C TYR A 96 -3.96 3.81 0.83
N ASN A 97 -2.84 4.25 1.35
CA ASN A 97 -2.00 3.54 2.26
C ASN A 97 -2.69 3.56 3.64
N ARG A 98 -3.75 2.75 3.81
CA ARG A 98 -4.16 2.38 5.17
C ARG A 98 -3.01 1.58 5.76
N HIS A 99 -2.08 2.29 6.40
CA HIS A 99 -0.92 1.76 7.08
C HIS A 99 -1.33 1.25 8.45
N PHE A 100 -2.44 0.52 8.56
CA PHE A 100 -2.77 -0.11 9.82
C PHE A 100 -3.55 -1.40 9.62
N PHE A 101 -3.33 -2.33 10.53
CA PHE A 101 -4.03 -3.59 10.60
C PHE A 101 -4.25 -3.96 12.07
N TYR A 102 -5.30 -4.72 12.34
CA TYR A 102 -5.50 -5.27 13.67
C TYR A 102 -4.46 -6.35 13.95
N MET A 103 -3.99 -6.40 15.19
CA MET A 103 -3.17 -7.51 15.66
C MET A 103 -3.93 -8.83 15.48
N PRO A 104 -3.26 -9.96 15.16
CA PRO A 104 -3.87 -11.28 15.22
C PRO A 104 -4.50 -11.54 16.59
N SER A 105 -5.56 -12.34 16.63
CA SER A 105 -6.18 -12.76 17.88
C SER A 105 -5.14 -13.34 18.83
N VAL A 106 -5.00 -12.72 20.00
CA VAL A 106 -4.04 -13.09 21.03
C VAL A 106 -4.78 -13.22 22.35
N ASN A 107 -4.45 -14.26 23.11
CA ASN A 107 -4.93 -14.35 24.49
C ASN A 107 -4.18 -13.32 25.34
N ILE A 108 -4.90 -12.53 26.13
CA ILE A 108 -4.31 -11.66 27.16
C ILE A 108 -4.50 -12.35 28.51
N PRO A 109 -3.48 -13.01 29.07
CA PRO A 109 -3.61 -13.73 30.33
C PRO A 109 -4.08 -12.81 31.46
N THR A 110 -5.15 -13.20 32.14
CA THR A 110 -5.66 -12.54 33.36
C THR A 110 -5.52 -13.42 34.61
N SER A 111 -5.24 -14.71 34.43
CA SER A 111 -5.03 -15.67 35.51
C SER A 111 -3.75 -16.50 35.34
N ASP A 112 -3.30 -17.10 36.44
CA ASP A 112 -2.15 -18.00 36.51
C ASP A 112 -2.42 -19.42 35.94
N GLY A 113 -3.57 -19.62 35.29
CA GLY A 113 -4.01 -20.93 34.80
C GLY A 113 -4.64 -21.84 35.87
N SER A 114 -4.56 -21.46 37.16
CA SER A 114 -5.27 -22.13 38.27
C SER A 114 -6.50 -21.33 38.75
N GLY A 115 -6.82 -20.24 38.04
CA GLY A 115 -7.94 -19.36 38.37
C GLY A 115 -7.59 -18.23 39.34
N ASN A 116 -6.32 -18.07 39.74
CA ASN A 116 -5.91 -16.94 40.57
C ASN A 116 -5.52 -15.74 39.72
N LEU A 117 -5.73 -14.55 40.27
CA LEU A 117 -5.34 -13.28 39.65
C LEU A 117 -3.82 -13.22 39.43
N LEU A 118 -3.38 -12.79 38.24
CA LEU A 118 -1.97 -12.53 37.99
C LEU A 118 -1.48 -11.34 38.82
N THR A 119 -0.38 -11.54 39.55
CA THR A 119 0.23 -10.50 40.40
C THR A 119 1.40 -9.81 39.69
N GLY A 120 1.51 -8.49 39.86
CA GLY A 120 2.61 -7.71 39.30
C GLY A 120 2.45 -7.41 37.80
N VAL A 121 3.48 -6.79 37.22
CA VAL A 121 3.48 -6.41 35.80
C VAL A 121 3.71 -7.65 34.95
N GLN A 122 2.76 -7.90 34.06
CA GLN A 122 2.84 -8.90 33.01
C GLN A 122 3.39 -8.26 31.75
N THR A 123 4.08 -9.07 30.93
CA THR A 123 4.62 -8.64 29.64
C THR A 123 4.17 -9.57 28.53
N LEU A 124 3.80 -8.99 27.39
CA LEU A 124 3.41 -9.72 26.20
C LEU A 124 4.14 -9.15 24.99
N ASP A 125 4.91 -9.98 24.29
CA ASP A 125 5.61 -9.59 23.07
C ASP A 125 4.67 -9.68 21.86
N LEU A 126 4.02 -8.57 21.55
CA LEU A 126 3.04 -8.48 20.47
C LEU A 126 3.68 -8.70 19.10
N TYR A 127 4.92 -8.23 18.91
CA TYR A 127 5.64 -8.40 17.65
C TYR A 127 5.99 -9.86 17.41
N SER A 128 6.50 -10.57 18.43
CA SER A 128 6.83 -11.99 18.32
C SER A 128 5.60 -12.84 17.98
N ILE A 129 4.46 -12.54 18.58
CA ILE A 129 3.17 -13.21 18.31
C ILE A 129 2.73 -12.97 16.86
N TYR A 130 2.75 -11.72 16.43
CA TYR A 130 2.47 -11.34 15.04
C TYR A 130 3.41 -12.05 14.06
N ASN A 131 4.72 -11.95 14.28
CA ASN A 131 5.73 -12.51 13.41
C ASN A 131 5.60 -14.03 13.32
N THR A 132 5.34 -14.73 14.43
CA THR A 132 5.14 -16.19 14.43
C THR A 132 3.93 -16.58 13.57
N GLY A 133 2.80 -15.88 13.74
CA GLY A 133 1.58 -16.17 12.98
C GLY A 133 1.72 -15.93 11.47
N PHE A 134 2.56 -14.98 11.06
CA PHE A 134 2.75 -14.62 9.65
C PHE A 134 3.91 -15.38 8.99
N SER A 135 5.03 -15.57 9.70
CA SER A 135 6.20 -16.29 9.18
C SER A 135 5.99 -17.80 9.11
N ALA A 136 5.15 -18.36 9.99
CA ALA A 136 4.81 -19.78 10.00
C ALA A 136 3.30 -19.98 10.31
N PRO A 137 2.40 -19.63 9.38
CA PRO A 137 0.96 -19.83 9.56
C PRO A 137 0.66 -21.31 9.81
N LYS A 138 -0.18 -21.58 10.82
CA LYS A 138 -0.47 -22.95 11.28
C LYS A 138 -1.08 -23.83 10.20
N ILE A 139 -1.95 -23.27 9.36
CA ILE A 139 -2.62 -23.93 8.24
C ILE A 139 -2.65 -22.96 7.06
N LYS A 140 -2.52 -23.49 5.85
CA LYS A 140 -2.62 -22.75 4.60
C LYS A 140 -3.39 -23.55 3.55
N SER A 141 -3.95 -22.88 2.55
CA SER A 141 -4.53 -23.56 1.38
C SER A 141 -3.45 -24.23 0.52
N ALA A 142 -3.85 -25.21 -0.28
CA ALA A 142 -2.96 -25.83 -1.25
C ALA A 142 -2.40 -24.78 -2.24
N GLY A 143 -1.09 -24.80 -2.46
CA GLY A 143 -0.42 -23.85 -3.36
C GLY A 143 -0.09 -22.47 -2.76
N ALA A 144 -0.58 -22.13 -1.57
CA ALA A 144 -0.18 -20.89 -0.90
C ALA A 144 1.27 -20.95 -0.38
N ASN A 145 1.89 -19.79 -0.22
CA ASN A 145 3.22 -19.67 0.38
C ASN A 145 3.21 -20.14 1.85
N ASN A 146 4.38 -20.57 2.34
CA ASN A 146 4.56 -20.98 3.75
C ASN A 146 4.58 -19.80 4.72
N SER A 147 4.53 -18.56 4.21
CA SER A 147 4.50 -17.33 4.99
C SER A 147 3.57 -16.31 4.35
N ILE A 148 2.92 -15.51 5.18
CA ILE A 148 2.18 -14.32 4.79
C ILE A 148 3.19 -13.15 4.85
N PRO A 149 3.22 -12.23 3.86
CA PRO A 149 4.07 -11.04 3.95
C PRO A 149 3.84 -10.26 5.25
N PHE A 150 4.93 -9.89 5.91
CA PHE A 150 4.92 -9.21 7.21
C PHE A 150 5.94 -8.08 7.26
N PHE A 151 5.75 -7.18 8.22
CA PHE A 151 6.63 -6.04 8.46
C PHE A 151 7.66 -6.37 9.56
N ALA A 152 8.85 -5.82 9.44
CA ALA A 152 9.87 -5.90 10.47
C ALA A 152 9.47 -5.04 11.70
N VAL A 153 10.01 -5.37 12.87
CA VAL A 153 9.70 -4.68 14.13
C VAL A 153 9.91 -3.16 14.05
N ASN A 154 10.92 -2.71 13.29
CA ASN A 154 11.26 -1.30 13.11
C ASN A 154 10.35 -0.57 12.10
N GLN A 155 9.47 -1.30 11.40
CA GLN A 155 8.48 -0.75 10.46
C GLN A 155 7.09 -0.59 11.09
N LEU A 156 6.94 -0.88 12.39
CA LEU A 156 5.63 -0.91 13.04
C LEU A 156 5.57 0.03 14.26
N ASN A 157 4.40 0.63 14.47
CA ASN A 157 3.99 1.21 15.74
C ASN A 157 2.81 0.40 16.31
N TYR A 158 2.65 0.44 17.63
CA TYR A 158 1.70 -0.40 18.37
C TYR A 158 0.79 0.48 19.21
N TYR A 159 -0.52 0.23 19.13
CA TYR A 159 -1.53 1.00 19.85
C TYR A 159 -2.53 0.06 20.50
N VAL A 160 -2.85 0.31 21.76
CA VAL A 160 -4.06 -0.25 22.40
C VAL A 160 -5.16 0.78 22.25
N THR A 161 -6.20 0.44 21.50
CA THR A 161 -7.34 1.34 21.24
C THR A 161 -8.50 1.10 22.20
N TYR A 162 -8.48 -0.02 22.92
CA TYR A 162 -9.46 -0.38 23.95
C TYR A 162 -8.88 -1.46 24.87
N THR A 163 -9.24 -1.43 26.15
CA THR A 163 -8.99 -2.49 27.12
C THR A 163 -10.13 -2.52 28.12
N ASP A 164 -10.53 -3.71 28.57
CA ASP A 164 -11.48 -3.83 29.66
C ASP A 164 -10.92 -3.28 30.99
N PRO A 165 -11.77 -2.77 31.91
CA PRO A 165 -11.33 -2.15 33.16
C PRO A 165 -10.58 -3.08 34.13
N CYS A 166 -10.72 -4.40 33.95
CA CYS A 166 -9.99 -5.40 34.72
C CYS A 166 -8.49 -5.44 34.39
N ILE A 167 -8.06 -4.79 33.31
CA ILE A 167 -6.67 -4.71 32.87
C ILE A 167 -6.24 -3.24 32.81
N THR A 168 -5.05 -2.95 33.33
CA THR A 168 -4.40 -1.65 33.16
C THR A 168 -3.15 -1.81 32.32
N VAL A 169 -3.12 -1.13 31.17
CA VAL A 169 -1.93 -1.06 30.31
C VAL A 169 -0.94 -0.06 30.90
N ALA A 170 0.27 -0.52 31.19
CA ALA A 170 1.33 0.32 31.73
C ALA A 170 2.12 1.02 30.62
N ALA A 171 2.59 0.28 29.62
CA ALA A 171 3.35 0.80 28.50
C ALA A 171 3.42 -0.20 27.32
N ILE A 172 3.75 0.31 26.13
CA ILE A 172 4.15 -0.50 24.97
C ILE A 172 5.50 0.03 24.48
N SER A 173 6.48 -0.86 24.33
CA SER A 173 7.80 -0.50 23.82
C SER A 173 7.81 -0.31 22.30
N ASN A 174 8.85 0.37 21.79
CA ASN A 174 9.06 0.54 20.34
C ASN A 174 9.33 -0.77 19.59
N THR A 175 9.57 -1.87 20.32
CA THR A 175 9.75 -3.22 19.78
C THR A 175 8.49 -4.09 19.90
N GLY A 176 7.37 -3.55 20.37
CA GLY A 176 6.10 -4.27 20.45
C GLY A 176 5.89 -5.08 21.71
N VAL A 177 6.70 -4.87 22.76
CA VAL A 177 6.45 -5.50 24.08
C VAL A 177 5.46 -4.64 24.87
N LEU A 178 4.26 -5.18 25.09
CA LEU A 178 3.21 -4.64 25.94
C LEU A 178 3.48 -5.01 27.41
N SER A 179 3.24 -4.08 28.32
CA SER A 179 3.25 -4.30 29.76
C SER A 179 1.91 -3.92 30.36
N TYR A 180 1.36 -4.77 31.23
CA TYR A 180 0.04 -4.57 31.82
C TYR A 180 -0.07 -5.21 33.21
N THR A 181 -1.05 -4.77 34.00
CA THR A 181 -1.44 -5.40 35.27
C THR A 181 -2.89 -5.85 35.19
N VAL A 182 -3.24 -6.85 36.00
CA VAL A 182 -4.62 -7.34 36.13
C VAL A 182 -5.15 -6.89 37.48
N ASN A 183 -6.20 -6.08 37.46
CA ASN A 183 -6.76 -5.43 38.65
C ASN A 183 -7.75 -6.35 39.38
N ASN A 184 -8.50 -7.14 38.62
CA ASN A 184 -9.45 -8.13 39.12
C ASN A 184 -9.68 -9.23 38.08
N LEU A 185 -10.19 -10.37 38.52
CA LEU A 185 -10.53 -11.46 37.62
C LEU A 185 -11.78 -11.07 36.81
N PRO A 186 -11.78 -11.21 35.48
CA PRO A 186 -12.98 -11.02 34.70
C PRO A 186 -14.00 -12.12 35.02
N ASN A 187 -15.30 -11.78 34.95
CA ASN A 187 -16.38 -12.75 35.19
C ASN A 187 -16.48 -13.81 34.08
N TYR A 188 -16.10 -13.44 32.85
CA TYR A 188 -16.10 -14.33 31.69
C TYR A 188 -14.77 -14.17 30.95
N ASP A 189 -14.68 -13.18 30.07
CA ASP A 189 -13.51 -12.85 29.28
C ASP A 189 -13.15 -11.37 29.45
N ALA A 190 -11.89 -11.04 29.20
CA ALA A 190 -11.41 -9.67 29.11
C ALA A 190 -10.88 -9.40 27.70
N PHE A 191 -11.24 -8.24 27.14
CA PHE A 191 -10.89 -7.85 25.79
C PHE A 191 -9.89 -6.70 25.76
N MET A 192 -9.03 -6.74 24.75
CA MET A 192 -8.11 -5.66 24.41
C MET A 192 -8.05 -5.53 22.89
N ASN A 193 -8.27 -4.32 22.36
CA ASN A 193 -8.12 -4.05 20.95
C ASN A 193 -6.75 -3.45 20.69
N ILE A 194 -5.98 -4.12 19.83
CA ILE A 194 -4.62 -3.73 19.48
C ILE A 194 -4.53 -3.48 17.98
N VAL A 195 -4.01 -2.32 17.60
CA VAL A 195 -3.82 -1.88 16.22
C VAL A 195 -2.34 -1.64 15.97
N PHE A 196 -1.84 -2.18 14.87
CA PHE A 196 -0.49 -1.92 14.39
C PHE A 196 -0.56 -0.92 13.27
N THR A 197 0.29 0.11 13.29
CA THR A 197 0.47 1.00 12.13
C THR A 197 1.82 0.77 11.47
N VAL A 198 1.87 0.87 10.15
CA VAL A 198 3.10 0.77 9.35
C VAL A 198 3.72 2.16 9.27
N ARG A 199 5.03 2.24 9.55
CA ARG A 199 5.82 3.47 9.49
C ARG A 199 6.15 3.88 8.06
#